data_AF-A0A1L5J5V5-F1
#
_entry.id   AF-A0A1L5J5V5-F1
#
_cell.length_a   1.000
_cell.length_b   1.000
_cell.length_c   1.000
_cell.angle_alpha   90.00
_cell.angle_beta   90.00
_cell.angle_gamma   90.00
#
_symmetry.space_group_name_H-M   'P 1'
#
loop_
_entity.id
_entity.type
_entity.pdbx_description
1 polymer ?
#
loop_
_entity_poly.entity_id
_entity_poly.type
_entity_poly.pdbx_seq_one_letter_code
_entity_poly.pdbx_strand_id
1 'polypeptide(L)'
;ALDCVDMVSALSADPKATSELQQSISPWPKSSPGYFRDVQNRLKRFVESGQLGPFANAYWGSPAYKLPAEANLMAVTHYLEALDFQKEIVKIHTIFGGRNPHPNWLVGGMPCSINVNETGAVGAVNMAWLNQVSDIINNAITFIDQVYIPDLTAIASFYKDWGYGGGLSSKNVMAYGAFPAIPNNYTNESWMLPNGAILNGDLGTVYDVDPRDPEQIKEFVTHSWYDYDEPDRGLHPWEGVT
;
A
#
# COMPACT_ATOMS: atom_id res chain seq x y z
N ALA A 1 5.62 -8.71 1.80
CA ALA A 1 6.82 -9.03 0.98
C ALA A 1 7.56 -10.24 1.54
N LEU A 2 8.00 -10.21 2.80
CA LEU A 2 8.82 -11.28 3.39
C LEU A 2 8.13 -12.65 3.54
N ASP A 3 6.80 -12.72 3.37
CA ASP A 3 6.09 -14.01 3.28
C ASP A 3 6.36 -14.75 1.96
N CYS A 4 6.77 -14.03 0.91
CA CYS A 4 7.03 -14.58 -0.43
C CYS A 4 8.51 -14.49 -0.85
N VAL A 5 9.33 -13.72 -0.12
CA VAL A 5 10.73 -13.45 -0.47
C VAL A 5 11.65 -14.02 0.59
N ASP A 6 12.50 -14.97 0.21
CA ASP A 6 13.51 -15.56 1.09
C ASP A 6 14.82 -14.76 1.01
N MET A 7 15.09 -13.99 2.06
CA MET A 7 16.30 -13.15 2.09
C MET A 7 17.58 -13.93 2.27
N VAL A 8 17.55 -15.11 2.89
CA VAL A 8 18.75 -15.94 3.05
C VAL A 8 19.12 -16.52 1.70
N SER A 9 18.14 -16.97 0.91
CA SER A 9 18.34 -17.43 -0.46
C SER A 9 18.96 -16.35 -1.37
N ALA A 10 18.64 -15.07 -1.17
CA ALA A 10 19.23 -13.96 -1.93
C ALA A 10 20.76 -13.87 -1.82
N LEU A 11 21.35 -14.41 -0.74
CA LEU A 11 22.81 -14.47 -0.56
C LEU A 11 23.51 -15.39 -1.57
N SER A 12 22.77 -16.30 -2.20
CA SER A 12 23.27 -17.26 -3.18
C SER A 12 23.00 -16.84 -4.63
N ALA A 13 22.36 -15.69 -4.86
CA ALA A 13 22.00 -15.22 -6.20
C ALA A 13 23.23 -14.83 -7.03
N ASP A 14 23.16 -14.98 -8.35
CA ASP A 14 24.08 -14.32 -9.29
C ASP A 14 23.62 -12.86 -9.53
N PRO A 15 24.40 -11.83 -9.14
CA PRO A 15 24.05 -10.43 -9.39
C PRO A 15 23.87 -10.09 -10.87
N LYS A 16 24.56 -10.78 -11.79
CA LYS A 16 24.41 -10.57 -13.23
C LYS A 16 23.07 -11.09 -13.71
N ALA A 17 22.71 -12.32 -13.35
CA ALA A 17 21.40 -12.88 -13.67
C ALA A 17 20.25 -12.09 -13.02
N THR A 18 20.45 -11.57 -11.82
CA THR A 18 19.50 -10.66 -11.15
C THR A 18 19.29 -9.37 -11.95
N SER A 19 20.37 -8.80 -12.48
CA SER A 19 20.32 -7.63 -13.35
C SER A 19 19.60 -7.90 -14.67
N GLU A 20 19.90 -9.02 -15.33
CA GLU A 20 19.20 -9.45 -16.55
C GLU A 20 17.70 -9.67 -16.28
N LEU A 21 17.34 -10.28 -15.14
CA LEU A 21 15.96 -10.45 -14.71
C LEU A 21 15.24 -9.10 -14.56
N GLN A 22 15.79 -8.15 -13.79
CA GLN A 22 15.15 -6.84 -13.60
C GLN A 22 14.98 -6.10 -14.93
N GLN A 23 16.01 -6.09 -15.78
CA GLN A 23 15.96 -5.42 -17.08
C GLN A 23 14.94 -6.05 -18.04
N SER A 24 14.62 -7.33 -17.86
CA SER A 24 13.60 -8.02 -18.66
C SER A 24 12.16 -7.63 -18.28
N ILE A 25 11.94 -7.16 -17.05
CA ILE A 25 10.59 -6.86 -16.53
C ILE A 25 10.32 -5.36 -16.37
N SER A 26 11.35 -4.51 -16.36
CA SER A 26 11.20 -3.09 -16.06
C SER A 26 12.31 -2.21 -16.65
N PRO A 27 12.01 -0.96 -17.06
CA PRO A 27 13.00 0.04 -17.42
C PRO A 27 13.64 0.74 -16.21
N TRP A 28 13.39 0.31 -14.97
CA TRP A 28 13.94 0.93 -13.75
C TRP A 28 15.48 1.02 -13.83
N PRO A 29 16.09 2.22 -13.71
CA PRO A 29 17.49 2.44 -14.07
C PRO A 29 18.50 1.81 -13.11
N LYS A 30 18.12 1.55 -11.85
CA LYS A 30 19.01 0.93 -10.86
C LYS A 30 19.01 -0.59 -11.02
N SER A 31 19.54 -1.05 -12.15
CA SER A 31 19.49 -2.46 -12.56
C SER A 31 20.86 -3.05 -12.87
N SER A 32 21.96 -2.39 -12.50
CA SER A 32 23.31 -2.88 -12.86
C SER A 32 23.73 -4.11 -12.03
N PRO A 33 24.54 -5.03 -12.58
CA PRO A 33 25.08 -6.17 -11.81
C PRO A 33 25.89 -5.72 -10.58
N GLY A 34 26.59 -4.59 -10.69
CA GLY A 34 27.34 -4.01 -9.57
C GLY A 34 26.44 -3.58 -8.42
N TYR A 35 25.29 -2.98 -8.73
CA TYR A 35 24.31 -2.55 -7.73
C TYR A 35 23.78 -3.74 -6.90
N PHE A 36 23.35 -4.82 -7.56
CA PHE A 36 22.90 -6.02 -6.85
C PHE A 36 23.99 -6.68 -6.04
N ARG A 37 25.22 -6.72 -6.55
CA ARG A 37 26.38 -7.25 -5.80
C ARG A 37 26.62 -6.44 -4.53
N ASP A 38 26.51 -5.12 -4.59
CA ASP A 38 26.71 -4.26 -3.42
C ASP A 38 25.60 -4.46 -2.37
N VAL A 39 24.35 -4.60 -2.81
CA VAL A 39 23.22 -4.93 -1.92
C VAL A 39 23.37 -6.33 -1.31
N GLN A 40 23.73 -7.33 -2.12
CA GLN A 40 24.01 -8.69 -1.65
C GLN A 40 25.15 -8.70 -0.61
N ASN A 41 26.24 -7.96 -0.84
CA ASN A 41 27.35 -7.82 0.10
C ASN A 41 26.92 -7.12 1.40
N ARG A 42 26.04 -6.12 1.31
CA ARG A 42 25.45 -5.47 2.49
C ARG A 42 24.61 -6.46 3.29
N LEU A 43 23.77 -7.25 2.63
CA LEU A 43 22.95 -8.28 3.26
C LEU A 43 23.82 -9.38 3.88
N LYS A 44 24.86 -9.82 3.18
CA LYS A 44 25.82 -10.81 3.68
C LYS A 44 26.49 -10.36 4.98
N ARG A 45 27.04 -9.14 5.02
CA ARG A 45 27.62 -8.58 6.25
C ARG A 45 26.60 -8.47 7.38
N PHE A 46 25.36 -8.11 7.05
CA PHE A 46 24.28 -8.05 8.04
C PHE A 46 23.98 -9.43 8.63
N VAL A 47 23.90 -10.47 7.79
CA VAL A 47 23.67 -11.84 8.23
C VAL A 47 24.85 -12.42 9.03
N GLU A 48 26.07 -12.21 8.53
CA GLU A 48 27.32 -12.66 9.19
C GLU A 48 27.58 -11.98 10.53
N SER A 49 26.96 -10.82 10.81
CA SER A 49 27.04 -10.16 12.11
C SER A 49 26.39 -10.97 13.24
N GLY A 50 25.50 -11.92 12.92
CA GLY A 50 24.67 -12.63 13.89
C GLY A 50 23.55 -11.77 14.52
N GLN A 51 23.47 -10.49 14.16
CA GLN A 51 22.47 -9.54 14.67
C GLN A 51 21.38 -9.29 13.62
N LEU A 52 20.57 -10.31 13.37
CA LEU A 52 19.57 -10.30 12.30
C LEU A 52 18.37 -9.37 12.52
N GLY A 53 18.23 -8.80 13.73
CA GLY A 53 17.19 -7.82 14.06
C GLY A 53 15.79 -8.29 13.63
N PRO A 54 15.07 -7.52 12.76
CA PRO A 54 13.73 -7.88 12.30
C PRO A 54 13.69 -9.17 11.47
N PHE A 55 14.84 -9.72 11.09
CA PHE A 55 14.96 -10.91 10.26
C PHE A 55 15.37 -12.17 11.06
N ALA A 56 15.53 -12.04 12.37
CA ALA A 56 15.82 -13.17 13.26
C ALA A 56 14.59 -14.10 13.39
N ASN A 57 14.83 -15.42 13.45
CA ASN A 57 13.81 -16.46 13.70
C ASN A 57 12.59 -16.41 12.75
N ALA A 58 12.77 -15.90 11.54
CA ALA A 58 11.76 -15.96 10.49
C ALA A 58 11.83 -17.29 9.71
N TYR A 59 10.93 -17.46 8.74
CA TYR A 59 10.66 -18.75 8.08
C TYR A 59 11.65 -19.11 6.95
N TRP A 60 12.87 -18.56 6.96
CA TRP A 60 13.86 -18.73 5.89
C TRP A 60 14.13 -20.21 5.57
N GLY A 61 14.20 -20.56 4.28
CA GLY A 61 14.33 -21.94 3.81
C GLY A 61 13.03 -22.76 3.87
N SER A 62 11.91 -22.18 4.28
CA SER A 62 10.60 -22.84 4.20
C SER A 62 10.31 -23.32 2.77
N PRO A 63 9.79 -24.55 2.59
CA PRO A 63 9.41 -25.05 1.27
C PRO A 63 8.25 -24.25 0.63
N ALA A 64 7.62 -23.36 1.39
CA ALA A 64 6.62 -22.42 0.88
C ALA A 64 7.24 -21.33 0.00
N TYR A 65 8.52 -20.97 0.18
CA TYR A 65 9.20 -20.01 -0.71
C TYR A 65 9.45 -20.65 -2.08
N LYS A 66 9.06 -19.95 -3.14
CA LYS A 66 9.14 -20.42 -4.54
C LYS A 66 10.05 -19.59 -5.43
N LEU A 67 10.47 -18.42 -4.98
CA LEU A 67 11.33 -17.54 -5.78
C LEU A 67 12.73 -18.13 -5.91
N PRO A 68 13.36 -18.07 -7.11
CA PRO A 68 14.79 -18.32 -7.25
C PRO A 68 15.59 -17.23 -6.54
N ALA A 69 16.87 -17.51 -6.26
CA ALA A 69 17.76 -16.61 -5.54
C ALA A 69 17.84 -15.23 -6.19
N GLU A 70 17.87 -15.15 -7.52
CA GLU A 70 17.92 -13.91 -8.31
C GLU A 70 16.67 -13.06 -8.09
N ALA A 71 15.48 -13.67 -8.11
CA ALA A 71 14.23 -12.95 -7.84
C ALA A 71 14.16 -12.50 -6.36
N ASN A 72 14.68 -13.29 -5.43
CA ASN A 72 14.81 -12.88 -4.03
C ASN A 72 15.73 -11.67 -3.88
N LEU A 73 16.91 -11.67 -4.54
CA LEU A 73 17.83 -10.53 -4.46
C LEU A 73 17.25 -9.26 -5.07
N MET A 74 16.54 -9.37 -6.20
CA MET A 74 15.80 -8.26 -6.81
C MET A 74 14.76 -7.70 -5.83
N ALA A 75 13.88 -8.56 -5.29
CA ALA A 75 12.80 -8.13 -4.40
C ALA A 75 13.32 -7.55 -3.07
N VAL A 76 14.41 -8.10 -2.51
CA VAL A 76 15.07 -7.51 -1.31
C VAL A 76 15.69 -6.16 -1.64
N THR A 77 16.28 -6.01 -2.83
CA THR A 77 16.83 -4.73 -3.28
C THR A 77 15.72 -3.68 -3.35
N HIS A 78 14.60 -4.00 -4.00
CA HIS A 78 13.44 -3.12 -4.09
C HIS A 78 12.74 -2.88 -2.75
N TYR A 79 12.75 -3.83 -1.83
CA TYR A 79 12.27 -3.62 -0.45
C TYR A 79 13.07 -2.49 0.23
N LEU A 80 14.39 -2.49 0.09
CA LEU A 80 15.25 -1.44 0.66
C LEU A 80 15.03 -0.10 -0.06
N GLU A 81 14.89 -0.11 -1.39
CA GLU A 81 14.55 1.10 -2.15
C GLU A 81 13.20 1.69 -1.74
N ALA A 82 12.18 0.84 -1.55
CA ALA A 82 10.86 1.26 -1.13
C ALA A 82 10.86 1.84 0.28
N LEU A 83 11.63 1.25 1.20
CA LEU A 83 11.80 1.77 2.57
C LEU A 83 12.42 3.18 2.56
N ASP A 84 13.37 3.43 1.66
CA ASP A 84 13.96 4.74 1.45
C ASP A 84 13.00 5.71 0.74
N PHE A 85 12.25 5.25 -0.25
CA PHE A 85 11.44 6.13 -1.10
C PHE A 85 10.11 6.55 -0.46
N GLN A 86 9.47 5.69 0.34
CA GLN A 86 8.13 5.96 0.89
C GLN A 86 8.03 7.26 1.69
N LYS A 87 9.12 7.70 2.34
CA LYS A 87 9.18 8.96 3.10
C LYS A 87 9.04 10.21 2.21
N GLU A 88 9.33 10.09 0.92
CA GLU A 88 9.22 11.18 -0.05
C GLU A 88 7.76 11.43 -0.43
N ILE A 89 6.98 10.36 -0.61
CA ILE A 89 5.56 10.41 -0.98
C ILE A 89 4.77 11.25 0.03
N VAL A 90 5.03 11.02 1.32
CA VAL A 90 4.30 11.68 2.41
C VAL A 90 4.63 13.17 2.57
N LYS A 91 5.63 13.72 1.86
CA LYS A 91 5.90 15.17 1.88
C LYS A 91 4.73 15.97 1.30
N ILE A 92 3.88 15.37 0.46
CA ILE A 92 2.61 15.98 0.03
C ILE A 92 1.71 16.29 1.24
N HIS A 93 1.60 15.35 2.20
CA HIS A 93 0.86 15.58 3.45
C HIS A 93 1.52 16.69 4.28
N THR A 94 2.85 16.78 4.30
CA THR A 94 3.55 17.86 5.00
C THR A 94 3.25 19.23 4.38
N ILE A 95 3.17 19.34 3.05
CA ILE A 95 2.89 20.60 2.36
C ILE A 95 1.46 21.10 2.64
N PHE A 96 0.45 20.22 2.56
CA PHE A 96 -0.96 20.61 2.73
C PHE A 96 -1.46 20.50 4.19
N GLY A 97 -0.87 19.62 4.99
CA GLY A 97 -1.33 19.28 6.34
C GLY A 97 -0.28 19.56 7.43
N GLY A 98 0.89 20.07 7.09
CA GLY A 98 1.94 20.50 8.03
C GLY A 98 2.85 19.38 8.57
N ARG A 99 2.41 18.12 8.58
CA ARG A 99 3.23 16.96 9.03
C ARG A 99 2.72 15.62 8.51
N ASN A 100 3.57 14.60 8.64
CA ASN A 100 3.22 13.19 8.52
C ASN A 100 4.04 12.38 9.57
N PRO A 101 3.46 11.44 10.32
CA PRO A 101 2.04 11.04 10.36
C PRO A 101 1.13 12.12 10.99
N HIS A 102 -0.19 11.91 10.95
CA HIS A 102 -1.21 12.80 11.53
C HIS A 102 -1.20 14.25 11.00
N PRO A 103 -1.41 14.47 9.68
CA PRO A 103 -1.60 15.81 9.13
C PRO A 103 -2.80 16.53 9.77
N ASN A 104 -2.81 17.86 9.67
CA ASN A 104 -3.91 18.70 10.14
C ASN A 104 -5.02 18.80 9.08
N TRP A 105 -6.27 18.85 9.55
CA TRP A 105 -7.48 19.03 8.74
C TRP A 105 -8.34 20.14 9.35
N LEU A 106 -9.36 20.61 8.62
CA LEU A 106 -10.27 21.65 9.08
C LEU A 106 -11.72 21.33 8.69
N VAL A 107 -12.66 21.43 9.63
CA VAL A 107 -14.09 21.38 9.28
C VAL A 107 -14.40 22.55 8.36
N GLY A 108 -14.91 22.24 7.16
CA GLY A 108 -15.19 23.22 6.10
C GLY A 108 -14.12 23.29 5.01
N GLY A 109 -13.00 22.55 5.09
CA GLY A 109 -12.00 22.49 4.03
C GLY A 109 -10.61 22.04 4.49
N MET A 110 -9.59 22.82 4.14
CA MET A 110 -8.20 22.59 4.53
C MET A 110 -7.58 23.86 5.12
N PRO A 111 -6.65 23.75 6.09
CA PRO A 111 -6.02 24.91 6.71
C PRO A 111 -4.95 25.59 5.83
N CYS A 112 -4.49 24.94 4.76
CA CYS A 112 -3.45 25.44 3.87
C CYS A 112 -4.01 26.45 2.86
N SER A 113 -3.89 27.75 3.16
CA SER A 113 -4.23 28.80 2.20
C SER A 113 -3.32 28.76 0.97
N ILE A 114 -3.85 29.19 -0.17
CA ILE A 114 -3.13 29.23 -1.46
C ILE A 114 -2.93 30.68 -1.86
N ASN A 115 -1.70 31.05 -2.21
CA ASN A 115 -1.36 32.33 -2.83
C ASN A 115 -0.17 32.11 -3.77
N VAL A 116 -0.41 32.24 -5.08
CA VAL A 116 0.58 31.89 -6.12
C VAL A 116 1.28 33.10 -6.74
N ASN A 117 0.72 34.30 -6.60
CA ASN A 117 1.16 35.47 -7.36
C ASN A 117 0.99 36.83 -6.65
N GLU A 118 0.50 36.87 -5.41
CA GLU A 118 0.34 38.12 -4.66
C GLU A 118 1.45 38.31 -3.61
N THR A 119 1.57 39.53 -3.09
CA THR A 119 2.47 39.82 -1.97
C THR A 119 2.09 38.96 -0.76
N GLY A 120 3.07 38.31 -0.14
CA GLY A 120 2.84 37.38 0.97
C GLY A 120 2.73 35.90 0.59
N ALA A 121 2.87 35.54 -0.70
CA ALA A 121 2.87 34.15 -1.16
C ALA A 121 3.87 33.21 -0.43
N VAL A 122 4.94 33.76 0.16
CA VAL A 122 5.88 33.00 0.99
C VAL A 122 5.26 32.40 2.27
N GLY A 123 4.12 32.94 2.72
CA GLY A 123 3.38 32.46 3.89
C GLY A 123 2.22 31.52 3.57
N ALA A 124 2.09 31.05 2.32
CA ALA A 124 1.00 30.20 1.84
C ALA A 124 1.53 29.11 0.90
N VAL A 125 0.65 28.18 0.48
CA VAL A 125 0.95 27.28 -0.62
C VAL A 125 1.07 28.10 -1.91
N ASN A 126 2.25 28.06 -2.51
CA ASN A 126 2.63 28.83 -3.69
C ASN A 126 3.22 27.93 -4.77
N MET A 127 3.67 28.51 -5.89
CA MET A 127 4.17 27.72 -7.03
C MET A 127 5.37 26.84 -6.71
N ALA A 128 6.26 27.23 -5.78
CA ALA A 128 7.39 26.37 -5.41
C ALA A 128 6.92 25.09 -4.72
N TRP A 129 5.94 25.21 -3.82
CA TRP A 129 5.33 24.06 -3.14
C TRP A 129 4.54 23.18 -4.12
N LEU A 130 3.77 23.78 -5.03
CA LEU A 130 3.01 23.03 -6.05
C LEU A 130 3.92 22.28 -7.03
N ASN A 131 5.05 22.89 -7.42
CA ASN A 131 6.06 22.20 -8.23
C ASN A 131 6.65 20.99 -7.49
N GLN A 132 6.99 21.16 -6.21
CA GLN A 132 7.48 20.05 -5.39
C GLN A 132 6.44 18.92 -5.27
N VAL A 133 5.15 19.25 -5.08
CA VAL A 133 4.07 18.26 -5.09
C VAL A 133 4.02 17.51 -6.42
N SER A 134 4.10 18.22 -7.55
CA SER A 134 4.13 17.62 -8.89
C SER A 134 5.30 16.65 -9.05
N ASP A 135 6.50 17.03 -8.64
CA ASP A 135 7.69 16.17 -8.71
C ASP A 135 7.53 14.92 -7.85
N ILE A 136 6.98 15.04 -6.63
CA ILE A 136 6.71 13.89 -5.76
C ILE A 136 5.70 12.94 -6.40
N ILE A 137 4.62 13.46 -6.99
CA ILE A 137 3.60 12.66 -7.69
C ILE A 137 4.24 11.89 -8.84
N ASN A 138 5.00 12.56 -9.71
CA ASN A 138 5.64 11.92 -10.87
C ASN A 138 6.65 10.84 -10.45
N ASN A 139 7.43 11.12 -9.40
CA ASN A 139 8.37 10.13 -8.85
C ASN A 139 7.63 8.95 -8.23
N ALA A 140 6.50 9.18 -7.54
CA ALA A 140 5.69 8.12 -6.93
C ALA A 140 5.09 7.20 -8.00
N ILE A 141 4.50 7.78 -9.04
CA ILE A 141 3.98 7.04 -10.21
C ILE A 141 5.11 6.23 -10.84
N THR A 142 6.26 6.86 -11.12
CA THR A 142 7.42 6.18 -11.73
C THR A 142 7.89 4.99 -10.89
N PHE A 143 8.00 5.15 -9.57
CA PHE A 143 8.43 4.07 -8.69
C PHE A 143 7.38 2.94 -8.63
N ILE A 144 6.09 3.27 -8.57
CA ILE A 144 5.03 2.27 -8.56
C ILE A 144 5.02 1.48 -9.88
N ASP A 145 5.05 2.18 -11.02
CA ASP A 145 4.94 1.57 -12.35
C ASP A 145 6.19 0.79 -12.76
N GLN A 146 7.37 1.21 -12.30
CA GLN A 146 8.65 0.59 -12.70
C GLN A 146 9.26 -0.31 -11.64
N VAL A 147 8.79 -0.28 -10.38
CA VAL A 147 9.31 -1.15 -9.32
C VAL A 147 8.20 -2.03 -8.75
N TYR A 148 7.16 -1.44 -8.17
CA TYR A 148 6.15 -2.21 -7.44
C TYR A 148 5.32 -3.13 -8.36
N ILE A 149 4.77 -2.62 -9.46
CA ILE A 149 3.92 -3.41 -10.36
C ILE A 149 4.71 -4.54 -11.09
N PRO A 150 5.92 -4.29 -11.63
CA PRO A 150 6.76 -5.35 -12.18
C PRO A 150 7.12 -6.43 -11.16
N ASP A 151 7.50 -6.04 -9.94
CA ASP A 151 7.79 -6.99 -8.86
C ASP A 151 6.57 -7.85 -8.51
N LEU A 152 5.41 -7.22 -8.33
CA LEU A 152 4.16 -7.92 -8.03
C LEU A 152 3.86 -8.97 -9.11
N THR A 153 3.98 -8.59 -10.38
CA THR A 153 3.71 -9.49 -11.51
C THR A 153 4.74 -10.62 -11.60
N ALA A 154 6.02 -10.31 -11.43
CA ALA A 154 7.10 -11.29 -11.44
C ALA A 154 6.95 -12.29 -10.29
N ILE A 155 6.74 -11.81 -9.06
CA ILE A 155 6.53 -12.65 -7.88
C ILE A 155 5.29 -13.53 -8.07
N ALA A 156 4.16 -12.96 -8.48
CA ALA A 156 2.92 -13.72 -8.72
C ALA A 156 3.13 -14.89 -9.71
N SER A 157 4.03 -14.74 -10.69
CA SER A 157 4.32 -15.79 -11.66
C SER A 157 4.92 -17.07 -11.05
N PHE A 158 5.56 -16.97 -9.87
CA PHE A 158 6.11 -18.11 -9.12
C PHE A 158 5.14 -18.71 -8.11
N TYR A 159 4.05 -17.99 -7.77
CA TYR A 159 3.06 -18.36 -6.76
C TYR A 159 1.67 -18.57 -7.39
N LYS A 160 1.60 -19.15 -8.59
CA LYS A 160 0.33 -19.33 -9.33
C LYS A 160 -0.69 -20.21 -8.61
N ASP A 161 -0.23 -21.05 -7.69
CA ASP A 161 -1.05 -21.93 -6.87
C ASP A 161 -1.56 -21.27 -5.57
N TRP A 162 -1.17 -20.02 -5.28
CA TRP A 162 -1.60 -19.27 -4.09
C TRP A 162 -3.00 -18.64 -4.21
N GLY A 163 -4.00 -19.45 -4.59
CA GLY A 163 -5.41 -19.06 -4.63
C GLY A 163 -6.09 -18.95 -3.25
N TYR A 164 -5.31 -18.77 -2.18
CA TYR A 164 -5.83 -18.66 -0.82
C TYR A 164 -6.64 -17.37 -0.63
N GLY A 165 -7.64 -17.40 0.26
CA GLY A 165 -8.47 -16.23 0.56
C GLY A 165 -9.68 -16.03 -0.36
N GLY A 166 -9.87 -16.86 -1.39
CA GLY A 166 -11.02 -16.80 -2.29
C GLY A 166 -12.39 -17.10 -1.63
N GLY A 167 -12.43 -17.72 -0.44
CA GLY A 167 -13.66 -18.20 0.19
C GLY A 167 -14.77 -17.14 0.33
N LEU A 168 -14.60 -16.19 1.26
CA LEU A 168 -15.58 -15.10 1.44
C LEU A 168 -15.44 -14.00 0.39
N SER A 169 -14.23 -13.74 -0.10
CA SER A 169 -13.99 -12.71 -1.13
C SER A 169 -14.61 -13.04 -2.49
N SER A 170 -14.89 -14.32 -2.80
CA SER A 170 -15.68 -14.73 -3.97
C SER A 170 -17.20 -14.65 -3.75
N LYS A 171 -17.64 -14.34 -2.52
CA LYS A 171 -19.05 -14.31 -2.15
C LYS A 171 -19.53 -12.91 -1.79
N ASN A 172 -18.90 -12.30 -0.78
CA ASN A 172 -19.33 -11.04 -0.20
C ASN A 172 -18.16 -10.06 -0.20
N VAL A 173 -18.32 -8.95 -0.93
CA VAL A 173 -17.38 -7.83 -0.92
C VAL A 173 -18.16 -6.52 -0.86
N MET A 174 -17.60 -5.51 -0.21
CA MET A 174 -18.26 -4.22 0.00
C MET A 174 -17.25 -3.08 -0.10
N ALA A 175 -17.66 -1.98 -0.73
CA ALA A 175 -16.94 -0.71 -0.74
C ALA A 175 -17.92 0.44 -0.49
N TYR A 176 -17.54 1.42 0.33
CA TYR A 176 -18.35 2.62 0.56
C TYR A 176 -18.24 3.68 -0.54
N GLY A 177 -17.30 3.50 -1.46
CA GLY A 177 -16.90 4.52 -2.43
C GLY A 177 -15.94 5.56 -1.85
N ALA A 178 -15.16 6.19 -2.71
CA ALA A 178 -14.15 7.18 -2.33
C ALA A 178 -13.80 8.14 -3.48
N PHE A 179 -13.05 9.19 -3.14
CA PHE A 179 -12.51 10.20 -4.08
C PHE A 179 -13.61 10.86 -4.95
N PRO A 180 -14.49 11.68 -4.36
CA PRO A 180 -15.51 12.39 -5.13
C PRO A 180 -14.85 13.39 -6.09
N ALA A 181 -15.12 13.25 -7.40
CA ALA A 181 -14.67 14.18 -8.43
C ALA A 181 -15.45 15.49 -8.41
N ILE A 182 -16.70 15.46 -7.95
CA ILE A 182 -17.55 16.65 -7.75
C ILE A 182 -17.59 16.94 -6.25
N PRO A 183 -17.10 18.11 -5.79
CA PRO A 183 -17.08 18.44 -4.36
C PRO A 183 -18.46 18.36 -3.71
N ASN A 184 -18.53 17.72 -2.54
CA ASN A 184 -19.76 17.52 -1.75
C ASN A 184 -20.83 16.63 -2.42
N ASN A 185 -20.54 15.97 -3.54
CA ASN A 185 -21.42 14.96 -4.13
C ASN A 185 -20.88 13.55 -3.79
N TYR A 186 -21.63 12.83 -2.96
CA TYR A 186 -21.29 11.50 -2.43
C TYR A 186 -22.18 10.42 -3.04
N THR A 187 -22.20 10.37 -4.38
CA THR A 187 -22.94 9.37 -5.16
C THR A 187 -21.98 8.68 -6.14
N ASN A 188 -22.41 7.53 -6.68
CA ASN A 188 -21.66 6.79 -7.70
C ASN A 188 -21.43 7.59 -9.00
N GLU A 189 -22.17 8.67 -9.25
CA GLU A 189 -21.90 9.58 -10.38
C GLU A 189 -20.65 10.45 -10.18
N SER A 190 -20.26 10.69 -8.92
CA SER A 190 -19.14 11.55 -8.54
C SER A 190 -17.91 10.76 -8.11
N TRP A 191 -18.08 9.59 -7.47
CA TRP A 191 -16.97 8.82 -6.93
C TRP A 191 -16.05 8.26 -8.03
N MET A 192 -14.73 8.46 -7.88
CA MET A 192 -13.73 7.81 -8.74
C MET A 192 -13.46 6.35 -8.33
N LEU A 193 -13.75 5.98 -7.08
CA LEU A 193 -13.86 4.60 -6.64
C LEU A 193 -15.30 4.31 -6.23
N PRO A 194 -16.02 3.40 -6.89
CA PRO A 194 -17.45 3.21 -6.69
C PRO A 194 -17.80 2.57 -5.34
N ASN A 195 -19.03 2.83 -4.90
CA ASN A 195 -19.69 2.16 -3.79
C ASN A 195 -20.47 0.95 -4.29
N GLY A 196 -20.59 -0.05 -3.43
CA GLY A 196 -21.54 -1.15 -3.60
C GLY A 196 -21.16 -2.37 -2.77
N ALA A 197 -22.09 -3.31 -2.69
CA ALA A 197 -21.89 -4.63 -2.12
C ALA A 197 -22.26 -5.71 -3.14
N ILE A 198 -21.42 -6.72 -3.24
CA ILE A 198 -21.74 -8.00 -3.87
C ILE A 198 -22.09 -8.96 -2.75
N LEU A 199 -23.19 -9.70 -2.91
CA LEU A 199 -23.64 -10.70 -1.94
C LEU A 199 -23.76 -12.08 -2.60
N ASN A 200 -23.43 -13.12 -1.85
CA ASN A 200 -23.58 -14.53 -2.23
C ASN A 200 -22.91 -14.92 -3.56
N GLY A 201 -21.93 -14.15 -4.02
CA GLY A 201 -21.19 -14.36 -5.26
C GLY A 201 -21.96 -13.93 -6.51
N ASP A 202 -23.08 -13.21 -6.35
CA ASP A 202 -23.85 -12.69 -7.49
C ASP A 202 -23.20 -11.42 -8.05
N LEU A 203 -22.38 -11.58 -9.09
CA LEU A 203 -21.78 -10.46 -9.83
C LEU A 203 -22.76 -9.74 -10.77
N GLY A 204 -23.98 -10.26 -10.93
CA GLY A 204 -25.04 -9.63 -11.73
C GLY A 204 -25.77 -8.50 -10.98
N THR A 205 -25.65 -8.48 -9.64
CA THR A 205 -26.32 -7.50 -8.78
C THR A 205 -25.29 -6.79 -7.91
N VAL A 206 -25.23 -5.46 -8.04
CA VAL A 206 -24.51 -4.59 -7.11
C VAL A 206 -25.55 -3.92 -6.23
N TYR A 207 -25.52 -4.23 -4.93
CA TYR A 207 -26.38 -3.59 -3.95
C TYR A 207 -25.78 -2.25 -3.52
N ASP A 208 -26.62 -1.23 -3.35
CA ASP A 208 -26.18 0.04 -2.78
C ASP A 208 -25.83 -0.14 -1.30
N VAL A 209 -24.85 0.63 -0.83
CA VAL A 209 -24.44 0.65 0.58
C VAL A 209 -24.73 2.02 1.17
N ASP A 210 -25.72 2.09 2.05
CA ASP A 210 -26.10 3.30 2.78
C ASP A 210 -25.70 3.19 4.27
N PRO A 211 -24.63 3.89 4.70
CA PRO A 211 -24.19 3.89 6.09
C PRO A 211 -25.12 4.68 7.03
N ARG A 212 -26.23 5.26 6.53
CA ARG A 212 -27.28 5.90 7.34
C ARG A 212 -28.49 5.01 7.56
N ASP A 213 -28.61 3.93 6.79
CA ASP A 213 -29.68 2.96 7.00
C ASP A 213 -29.34 2.09 8.22
N PRO A 214 -30.10 2.19 9.33
CA PRO A 214 -29.81 1.44 10.54
C PRO A 214 -29.87 -0.08 10.33
N GLU A 215 -30.49 -0.56 9.25
CA GLU A 215 -30.59 -1.98 8.95
C GLU A 215 -29.40 -2.57 8.18
N GLN A 216 -28.51 -1.74 7.63
CA GLN A 216 -27.40 -2.22 6.78
C GLN A 216 -26.11 -2.48 7.57
N ILE A 217 -25.52 -1.44 8.14
CA ILE A 217 -24.20 -1.54 8.80
C ILE A 217 -24.40 -1.74 10.30
N LYS A 218 -24.17 -2.95 10.79
CA LYS A 218 -24.31 -3.30 12.22
C LYS A 218 -23.05 -3.98 12.75
N GLU A 219 -22.71 -3.69 14.00
CA GLU A 219 -21.61 -4.31 14.73
C GLU A 219 -22.16 -5.22 15.83
N PHE A 220 -21.63 -6.44 15.92
CA PHE A 220 -21.97 -7.43 16.95
C PHE A 220 -20.77 -7.63 17.87
N VAL A 221 -21.02 -7.81 19.17
CA VAL A 221 -19.96 -7.99 20.18
C VAL A 221 -19.94 -9.40 20.79
N THR A 222 -20.75 -10.33 20.30
CA THR A 222 -20.91 -11.71 20.83
C THR A 222 -19.59 -12.48 20.97
N HIS A 223 -18.60 -12.17 20.12
CA HIS A 223 -17.26 -12.77 20.16
C HIS A 223 -16.15 -11.72 20.29
N SER A 224 -16.44 -10.63 21.00
CA SER A 224 -15.55 -9.49 21.22
C SER A 224 -15.49 -9.15 22.72
N TRP A 225 -14.48 -8.40 23.15
CA TRP A 225 -14.35 -7.95 24.54
C TRP A 225 -15.07 -6.62 24.79
N TYR A 226 -16.37 -6.60 24.51
CA TYR A 226 -17.28 -5.48 24.76
C TYR A 226 -18.62 -6.02 25.26
N ASP A 227 -19.34 -5.21 26.02
CA ASP A 227 -20.64 -5.58 26.57
C ASP A 227 -21.75 -4.75 25.90
N TYR A 228 -22.74 -5.43 25.34
CA TYR A 228 -24.03 -4.85 24.96
C TYR A 228 -25.12 -5.38 25.90
N ASP A 229 -26.13 -4.55 26.17
CA ASP A 229 -27.31 -4.97 26.96
C ASP A 229 -27.99 -6.22 26.36
N GLU A 230 -27.99 -6.32 25.03
CA GLU A 230 -28.44 -7.49 24.26
C GLU A 230 -27.25 -8.08 23.45
N PRO A 231 -26.52 -9.09 23.97
CA PRO A 231 -25.27 -9.58 23.36
C PRO A 231 -25.38 -10.16 21.94
N ASP A 232 -26.57 -10.62 21.54
CA ASP A 232 -26.83 -11.20 20.22
C ASP A 232 -27.40 -10.19 19.22
N ARG A 233 -27.59 -8.93 19.64
CA ARG A 233 -28.13 -7.87 18.79
C ARG A 233 -26.99 -7.06 18.15
N GLY A 234 -27.06 -6.91 16.83
CA GLY A 234 -26.19 -5.98 16.11
C GLY A 234 -26.69 -4.55 16.29
N LEU A 235 -25.79 -3.62 16.60
CA LEU A 235 -26.10 -2.20 16.71
C LEU A 235 -25.53 -1.43 15.53
N HIS A 236 -26.32 -0.51 14.98
CA HIS A 236 -25.80 0.46 14.02
C HIS A 236 -24.83 1.43 14.73
N PRO A 237 -23.77 1.95 14.08
CA PRO A 237 -22.79 2.82 14.75
C PRO A 237 -23.36 4.06 15.47
N TRP A 238 -24.51 4.60 15.05
CA TRP A 238 -25.20 5.68 15.79
C TRP A 238 -25.76 5.25 17.14
N GLU A 239 -26.01 3.96 17.34
CA GLU A 239 -26.45 3.35 18.60
C GLU A 239 -25.30 2.58 19.28
N GLY A 240 -24.09 2.60 18.71
CA GLY A 240 -22.95 1.80 19.15
C GLY A 240 -22.51 2.12 20.58
N VAL A 241 -22.00 1.09 21.26
CA VAL A 241 -21.46 1.17 22.62
C VAL A 241 -20.02 0.64 22.60
N THR A 242 -19.11 1.25 23.35
CA THR A 242 -17.70 0.86 23.42
C THR A 242 -17.20 1.00 24.86
#